data_AF-A0A4R4PDA7-F1
#
_entry.id   AF-A0A4R4PDA7-F1
#
_cell.length_a   1.000
_cell.length_b   1.000
_cell.length_c   1.000
_cell.angle_alpha   90.00
_cell.angle_beta   90.00
_cell.angle_gamma   90.00
#
_symmetry.space_group_name_H-M   'P 1'
#
loop_
_entity.id
_entity.type
_entity.pdbx_description
1 polymer ?
#
loop_
_entity_poly.entity_id
_entity_poly.type
_entity_poly.pdbx_seq_one_letter_code
_entity_poly.pdbx_strand_id
1 'polypeptide(L)'
;MFRPAPGARAAAVLILFGEGPEGPDVLLTERAATLNNHAGQPAFPGGRIDPEDTGPVAAALREAWEEAGVEPAGVDVLCTLPELYLSHSAHRVTPVAGWWREPSEIAPGHPGEVAMVARVPLDELVDPANRLMVRHPSGLRLGPAFHVRDMLVWGFTAALLTQVLDAGGWNAPWDTSRVEDLPREVLDLSARS
;
A
#
# COMPACT_ATOMS: atom_id res chain seq x y z
N MET A 1 9.06 -19.02 -12.08
CA MET A 1 8.17 -19.30 -10.94
C MET A 1 9.03 -19.25 -9.68
N PHE A 2 8.96 -18.17 -8.90
CA PHE A 2 9.74 -18.04 -7.67
C PHE A 2 9.12 -18.94 -6.60
N ARG A 3 9.88 -19.91 -6.12
CA ARG A 3 9.47 -20.82 -5.05
C ARG A 3 9.78 -20.10 -3.72
N PRO A 4 8.80 -19.85 -2.85
CA PRO A 4 9.06 -19.17 -1.59
C PRO A 4 10.03 -20.00 -0.74
N ALA A 5 10.95 -19.33 -0.04
CA ALA A 5 11.82 -20.00 0.91
C ALA A 5 10.99 -20.62 2.05
N PRO A 6 11.37 -21.79 2.59
CA PRO A 6 10.75 -22.32 3.81
C PRO A 6 10.83 -21.27 4.92
N GLY A 7 9.69 -20.90 5.51
CA GLY A 7 9.62 -19.92 6.62
C GLY A 7 9.25 -18.48 6.26
N ALA A 8 8.89 -18.18 5.00
CA ALA A 8 8.37 -16.85 4.67
C ALA A 8 7.08 -16.54 5.46
N ARG A 9 7.00 -15.34 6.04
CA ARG A 9 5.91 -14.91 6.91
C ARG A 9 4.68 -14.55 6.09
N ALA A 10 3.52 -15.10 6.44
CA ALA A 10 2.27 -14.79 5.76
C ALA A 10 1.75 -13.44 6.23
N ALA A 11 1.35 -12.60 5.28
CA ALA A 11 0.81 -11.27 5.51
C ALA A 11 -0.36 -11.01 4.56
N ALA A 12 -1.21 -10.06 4.91
CA ALA A 12 -2.31 -9.61 4.07
C ALA A 12 -2.40 -8.08 4.09
N VAL A 13 -2.83 -7.50 2.97
CA VAL A 13 -3.04 -6.05 2.82
C VAL A 13 -4.40 -5.78 2.23
N LEU A 14 -5.06 -4.72 2.68
CA LEU A 14 -6.37 -4.31 2.20
C LEU A 14 -6.25 -3.19 1.17
N ILE A 15 -6.59 -3.49 -0.09
CA ILE A 15 -6.81 -2.50 -1.13
C ILE A 15 -8.28 -2.08 -1.02
N LEU A 16 -8.55 -1.05 -0.22
CA LEU A 16 -9.91 -0.58 0.04
C LEU A 16 -10.26 0.59 -0.87
N PHE A 17 -11.18 0.34 -1.79
CA PHE A 17 -11.78 1.38 -2.63
C PHE A 17 -13.05 1.92 -1.99
N GLY A 18 -13.35 3.20 -2.20
CA GLY A 18 -14.62 3.80 -1.78
C GLY A 18 -15.02 4.98 -2.65
N GLU A 19 -16.15 5.57 -2.32
CA GLU A 19 -16.58 6.86 -2.86
C GLU A 19 -16.30 7.94 -1.80
N GLY A 20 -15.49 8.94 -2.15
CA GLY A 20 -15.13 10.07 -1.30
C GLY A 20 -15.73 11.38 -1.80
N PRO A 21 -15.54 12.49 -1.06
CA PRO A 21 -16.02 13.81 -1.48
C PRO A 21 -15.41 14.30 -2.81
N GLU A 22 -14.23 13.78 -3.17
CA GLU A 22 -13.47 14.11 -4.39
C GLU A 22 -13.64 13.04 -5.48
N GLY A 23 -14.59 12.10 -5.32
CA GLY A 23 -14.84 10.99 -6.23
C GLY A 23 -14.29 9.65 -5.71
N PRO A 24 -14.14 8.64 -6.58
CA PRO A 24 -13.59 7.34 -6.20
C PRO A 24 -12.19 7.48 -5.60
N ASP A 25 -11.91 6.75 -4.53
CA ASP A 25 -10.64 6.82 -3.81
C ASP A 25 -10.15 5.45 -3.35
N VAL A 26 -8.89 5.42 -2.88
CA VAL A 26 -8.27 4.26 -2.24
C VAL A 26 -7.65 4.65 -0.91
N LEU A 27 -7.79 3.81 0.11
CA LEU A 27 -7.19 4.02 1.42
C LEU A 27 -5.71 3.66 1.42
N LEU A 28 -4.88 4.57 1.92
CA LEU A 28 -3.47 4.36 2.21
C LEU A 28 -3.15 4.81 3.65
N THR A 29 -2.14 4.17 4.24
CA THR A 29 -1.54 4.54 5.51
C THR A 29 -0.07 4.90 5.30
N GLU A 30 0.47 5.78 6.12
CA GLU A 30 1.90 6.07 6.18
C GLU A 30 2.41 5.72 7.57
N ARG A 31 3.44 4.88 7.64
CA ARG A 31 4.03 4.45 8.93
C ARG A 31 4.80 5.60 9.58
N ALA A 32 4.73 5.68 10.91
CA ALA A 32 5.48 6.67 11.66
C ALA A 32 7.00 6.55 11.43
N ALA A 33 7.68 7.69 11.27
CA ALA A 33 9.12 7.77 11.00
C ALA A 33 10.00 7.16 12.12
N THR A 34 9.43 6.90 13.29
CA THR A 34 10.09 6.37 14.48
C THR A 34 10.20 4.84 14.52
N LEU A 35 9.56 4.12 13.59
CA LEU A 35 9.61 2.65 13.54
C LEU A 35 10.85 2.14 12.78
N ASN A 36 11.41 1.02 13.25
CA ASN A 36 12.65 0.45 12.71
C ASN A 36 12.51 -0.13 11.27
N ASN A 37 11.29 -0.45 10.81
CA ASN A 37 11.00 -1.00 9.47
C ASN A 37 10.03 -0.08 8.71
N HIS A 38 10.36 0.28 7.46
CA HIS A 38 9.48 0.98 6.50
C HIS A 38 8.91 2.32 7.00
N ALA A 39 9.65 3.04 7.85
CA ALA A 39 9.22 4.34 8.37
C ALA A 39 9.00 5.35 7.23
N GLY A 40 7.92 6.12 7.28
CA GLY A 40 7.55 7.11 6.26
C GLY A 40 7.17 6.51 4.90
N GLN A 41 6.93 5.20 4.80
CA GLN A 41 6.51 4.57 3.54
C GLN A 41 4.99 4.45 3.48
N PRO A 42 4.36 4.97 2.41
CA PRO A 42 2.96 4.74 2.15
C PRO A 42 2.69 3.27 1.80
N ALA A 43 1.67 2.71 2.42
CA ALA A 43 1.25 1.34 2.24
C ALA A 43 -0.27 1.23 2.24
N PHE A 44 -0.77 0.10 1.74
CA PHE A 44 -2.11 -0.34 2.09
C PHE A 44 -2.13 -0.75 3.58
N PRO A 45 -3.24 -0.52 4.30
CA PRO A 45 -3.38 -1.09 5.64
C PRO A 45 -3.18 -2.60 5.60
N GLY A 46 -2.42 -3.13 6.54
CA GLY A 46 -2.12 -4.56 6.53
C GLY A 46 -0.89 -4.96 7.31
N GLY A 47 -0.81 -6.26 7.54
CA GLY A 47 0.17 -6.83 8.45
C GLY A 47 0.24 -8.33 8.37
N ARG A 48 0.81 -8.93 9.42
CA ARG A 48 1.00 -10.37 9.51
C ARG A 48 -0.36 -11.05 9.68
N ILE A 49 -0.51 -12.23 9.08
CA ILE A 49 -1.64 -13.12 9.42
C ILE A 49 -1.31 -13.79 10.75
N ASP A 50 -2.07 -13.46 11.78
CA ASP A 50 -1.90 -14.01 13.12
C ASP A 50 -2.61 -15.35 13.28
N PRO A 51 -2.23 -16.18 14.27
CA PRO A 51 -2.83 -17.51 14.47
C PRO A 51 -4.34 -17.46 14.77
N GLU A 52 -4.84 -16.34 15.32
CA GLU A 52 -6.26 -16.14 15.58
C GLU A 52 -7.05 -15.71 14.32
N ASP A 53 -6.36 -15.24 13.26
CA ASP A 53 -7.00 -14.84 12.02
C ASP A 53 -7.53 -16.07 11.26
N THR A 54 -8.78 -16.02 10.81
CA THR A 54 -9.40 -17.11 10.03
C THR A 54 -8.92 -17.17 8.58
N GLY A 55 -8.02 -16.27 8.19
CA GLY A 55 -7.43 -16.19 6.86
C GLY A 55 -6.94 -14.77 6.51
N PRO A 56 -6.46 -14.57 5.27
CA PRO A 56 -5.92 -13.27 4.83
C PRO A 56 -6.95 -12.15 4.88
N VAL A 57 -8.23 -12.45 4.62
CA VAL A 57 -9.32 -11.46 4.70
C VAL A 57 -9.51 -10.95 6.11
N ALA A 58 -9.54 -11.84 7.10
CA ALA A 58 -9.68 -11.46 8.50
C ALA A 58 -8.50 -10.61 8.98
N ALA A 59 -7.27 -11.02 8.63
CA ALA A 59 -6.06 -10.26 8.94
C ALA A 59 -6.09 -8.86 8.31
N ALA A 60 -6.40 -8.74 7.01
CA ALA A 60 -6.43 -7.45 6.33
C ALA A 60 -7.48 -6.49 6.91
N LEU A 61 -8.65 -7.00 7.30
CA LEU A 61 -9.70 -6.18 7.93
C LEU A 61 -9.34 -5.78 9.37
N ARG A 62 -8.76 -6.70 10.15
CA ARG A 62 -8.26 -6.41 11.51
C ARG A 62 -7.22 -5.30 11.47
N GLU A 63 -6.21 -5.44 10.61
CA GLU A 63 -5.14 -4.45 10.45
C GLU A 63 -5.69 -3.10 9.96
N ALA A 64 -6.64 -3.10 9.01
CA ALA A 64 -7.28 -1.85 8.57
C ALA A 64 -8.06 -1.14 9.68
N TRP A 65 -8.69 -1.91 10.57
CA TRP A 65 -9.34 -1.37 11.76
C TRP A 65 -8.31 -0.80 12.75
N GLU A 66 -7.26 -1.56 13.07
CA GLU A 66 -6.21 -1.19 14.01
C GLU A 66 -5.38 0.01 13.53
N GLU A 67 -5.02 0.07 12.25
CA GLU A 67 -4.15 1.11 11.70
C GLU A 67 -4.91 2.39 11.31
N ALA A 68 -6.15 2.25 10.83
CA ALA A 68 -6.87 3.32 10.16
C ALA A 68 -8.30 3.58 10.65
N GLY A 69 -8.82 2.80 11.61
CA GLY A 69 -10.19 2.95 12.11
C GLY A 69 -11.27 2.48 11.12
N VAL A 70 -10.89 1.67 10.11
CA VAL A 70 -11.84 1.11 9.15
C VAL A 70 -12.73 0.08 9.84
N GLU A 71 -14.02 0.36 9.95
CA GLU A 71 -14.94 -0.59 10.56
C GLU A 71 -15.22 -1.77 9.63
N PRO A 72 -14.88 -3.03 10.00
CA PRO A 72 -14.99 -4.17 9.09
C PRO A 72 -16.41 -4.41 8.56
N ALA A 73 -17.43 -4.05 9.35
CA ALA A 73 -18.84 -4.20 8.95
C ALA A 73 -19.23 -3.28 7.77
N GLY A 74 -18.50 -2.19 7.55
CA GLY A 74 -18.71 -1.26 6.44
C GLY A 74 -18.00 -1.67 5.15
N VAL A 75 -17.25 -2.77 5.15
CA VAL A 75 -16.44 -3.22 4.00
C VAL A 75 -17.05 -4.47 3.36
N ASP A 76 -17.37 -4.37 2.08
CA ASP A 76 -17.72 -5.51 1.25
C ASP A 76 -16.44 -6.08 0.62
N VAL A 77 -16.03 -7.27 1.03
CA VAL A 77 -14.86 -7.94 0.46
C VAL A 77 -15.21 -8.49 -0.92
N LEU A 78 -14.46 -8.05 -1.95
CA LEU A 78 -14.73 -8.40 -3.33
C LEU A 78 -14.01 -9.69 -3.73
N CYS A 79 -12.70 -9.75 -3.48
CA CYS A 79 -11.87 -10.91 -3.79
C CYS A 79 -10.50 -10.83 -3.10
N THR A 80 -9.76 -11.94 -3.17
CA THR A 80 -8.32 -11.97 -2.91
C THR A 80 -7.56 -12.01 -4.24
N LEU A 81 -6.49 -11.24 -4.36
CA LEU A 81 -5.56 -11.29 -5.49
C LEU A 81 -4.50 -12.37 -5.29
N PRO A 82 -3.80 -12.82 -6.35
CA PRO A 82 -2.72 -13.80 -6.23
C PRO A 82 -1.66 -13.39 -5.19
N GLU A 83 -1.21 -14.36 -4.40
CA GLU A 83 -0.15 -14.15 -3.40
C GLU A 83 1.15 -13.68 -4.07
N LEU A 84 1.75 -12.64 -3.49
CA LEU A 84 2.99 -12.03 -3.98
C LEU A 84 4.13 -12.31 -2.99
N TYR A 85 5.23 -12.85 -3.50
CA TYR A 85 6.41 -13.11 -2.69
C TYR A 85 7.36 -11.91 -2.69
N LEU A 86 7.60 -11.33 -1.52
CA LEU A 86 8.52 -10.22 -1.32
C LEU A 86 9.86 -10.75 -0.83
N SER A 87 10.79 -10.94 -1.76
CA SER A 87 12.12 -11.52 -1.46
C SER A 87 12.94 -10.71 -0.47
N HIS A 88 12.80 -9.38 -0.46
CA HIS A 88 13.57 -8.49 0.41
C HIS A 88 13.13 -8.55 1.87
N SER A 89 11.85 -8.78 2.14
CA SER A 89 11.30 -8.83 3.50
C SER A 89 10.95 -10.24 3.97
N ALA A 90 11.15 -11.26 3.12
CA ALA A 90 10.74 -12.65 3.34
C ALA A 90 9.24 -12.81 3.69
N HIS A 91 8.38 -11.94 3.14
CA HIS A 91 6.93 -12.02 3.30
C HIS A 91 6.26 -12.65 2.07
N ARG A 92 5.17 -13.38 2.33
CA ARG A 92 4.17 -13.74 1.33
C ARG A 92 2.93 -12.90 1.60
N VAL A 93 2.63 -11.96 0.72
CA VAL A 93 1.56 -11.00 0.91
C VAL A 93 0.37 -11.40 0.04
N THR A 94 -0.80 -11.54 0.67
CA THR A 94 -2.07 -11.74 -0.02
C THR A 94 -2.84 -10.41 -0.05
N PRO A 95 -2.99 -9.76 -1.22
CA PRO A 95 -3.84 -8.59 -1.32
C PRO A 95 -5.32 -8.95 -1.28
N VAL A 96 -6.09 -8.18 -0.53
CA VAL A 96 -7.54 -8.30 -0.41
C VAL A 96 -8.15 -7.03 -1.00
N ALA A 97 -9.00 -7.17 -2.02
CA ALA A 97 -9.72 -6.04 -2.59
C ALA A 97 -11.08 -5.89 -1.89
N GLY A 98 -11.38 -4.69 -1.42
CA GLY A 98 -12.63 -4.37 -0.74
C GLY A 98 -13.29 -3.12 -1.30
N TRP A 99 -14.61 -3.06 -1.18
CA TRP A 99 -15.41 -1.86 -1.40
C TRP A 99 -15.93 -1.32 -0.08
N TRP A 100 -15.71 -0.04 0.18
CA TRP A 100 -16.11 0.63 1.40
C TRP A 100 -17.56 1.10 1.30
N ARG A 101 -18.48 0.16 1.45
CA ARG A 101 -19.93 0.38 1.35
C ARG A 101 -20.44 1.42 2.36
N GLU A 102 -19.92 1.39 3.58
CA GLU A 102 -20.23 2.35 4.64
C GLU A 102 -18.94 2.92 5.25
N PRO A 103 -18.44 4.06 4.74
CA PRO A 103 -17.24 4.71 5.26
C PRO A 103 -17.35 5.08 6.74
N SER A 104 -16.39 4.62 7.55
CA SER A 104 -16.20 5.07 8.93
C SER A 104 -15.25 6.27 9.00
N GLU A 105 -15.20 6.95 10.15
CA GLU A 105 -14.18 7.97 10.40
C GLU A 105 -12.78 7.33 10.39
N ILE A 106 -11.86 7.95 9.66
CA ILE A 106 -10.45 7.50 9.62
C ILE A 106 -9.59 8.31 10.57
N ALA A 107 -8.71 7.61 11.27
CA ALA A 107 -7.67 8.21 12.07
C ALA A 107 -6.50 7.23 12.21
N PRO A 108 -5.26 7.71 12.35
CA PRO A 108 -4.15 6.86 12.74
C PRO A 108 -4.46 6.15 14.07
N GLY A 109 -4.44 4.83 14.09
CA GLY A 109 -4.80 4.07 15.29
C GLY A 109 -3.81 4.24 16.44
N HIS A 110 -2.51 4.12 16.16
CA HIS A 110 -1.45 4.42 17.12
C HIS A 110 -0.41 5.37 16.50
N PRO A 111 -0.26 6.62 17.00
CA PRO A 111 0.64 7.61 16.40
C PRO A 111 2.12 7.21 16.35
N GLY A 112 2.55 6.30 17.22
CA GLY A 112 3.91 5.73 17.19
C GLY A 112 4.12 4.70 16.07
N GLU A 113 3.05 4.26 15.41
CA GLU A 113 3.06 3.22 14.38
C GLU A 113 2.56 3.73 13.03
N VAL A 114 1.50 4.54 13.03
CA VAL A 114 0.90 5.16 11.85
C VAL A 114 0.98 6.68 12.02
N ALA A 115 1.68 7.35 11.10
CA ALA A 115 1.76 8.81 11.06
C ALA A 115 0.55 9.43 10.38
N MET A 116 0.07 8.81 9.31
CA MET A 116 -1.03 9.34 8.51
C MET A 116 -1.92 8.24 7.97
N VAL A 117 -3.19 8.56 7.81
CA VAL A 117 -4.18 7.78 7.07
C VAL A 117 -4.81 8.72 6.06
N ALA A 118 -4.85 8.32 4.80
CA ALA A 118 -5.36 9.15 3.72
C ALA A 118 -6.22 8.34 2.77
N ARG A 119 -7.35 8.92 2.36
CA ARG A 119 -8.10 8.48 1.19
C ARG A 119 -7.57 9.26 0.00
N VAL A 120 -6.93 8.57 -0.94
CA VAL A 120 -6.32 9.18 -2.12
C VAL A 120 -7.26 9.01 -3.31
N PRO A 121 -7.78 10.10 -3.92
CA PRO A 121 -8.62 10.02 -5.10
C PRO A 121 -7.92 9.29 -6.25
N LEU A 122 -8.68 8.47 -6.98
CA LEU A 122 -8.14 7.75 -8.14
C LEU A 122 -7.69 8.72 -9.23
N ASP A 123 -8.38 9.84 -9.41
CA ASP A 123 -8.00 10.89 -10.37
C ASP A 123 -6.61 11.47 -10.07
N GLU A 124 -6.25 11.60 -8.78
CA GLU A 124 -4.91 12.04 -8.36
C GLU A 124 -3.84 10.99 -8.69
N LEU A 125 -4.16 9.69 -8.54
CA LEU A 125 -3.24 8.60 -8.84
C LEU A 125 -3.02 8.39 -10.35
N VAL A 126 -4.04 8.64 -11.17
CA VAL A 126 -3.95 8.45 -12.63
C VAL A 126 -3.47 9.70 -13.37
N ASP A 127 -3.43 10.87 -12.71
CA ASP A 127 -2.84 12.08 -13.26
C ASP A 127 -1.37 11.83 -13.64
N PRO A 128 -1.00 11.95 -14.93
CA PRO A 128 0.38 11.79 -15.38
C PRO A 128 1.39 12.70 -14.65
N ALA A 129 0.96 13.84 -14.12
CA ALA A 129 1.80 14.76 -13.34
C ALA A 129 2.20 14.18 -11.97
N ASN A 130 1.46 13.22 -11.46
CA ASN A 130 1.76 12.56 -10.18
C ASN A 130 2.53 11.26 -10.36
N ARG A 131 2.70 10.79 -11.61
CA ARG A 131 3.37 9.52 -11.92
C ARG A 131 4.81 9.73 -12.33
N LEU A 132 5.67 8.82 -11.86
CA LEU A 132 7.09 8.82 -12.12
C LEU A 132 7.69 7.42 -11.95
N MET A 133 8.93 7.25 -12.38
CA MET A 133 9.77 6.14 -11.98
C MET A 133 10.70 6.56 -10.85
N VAL A 134 10.98 5.66 -9.93
CA VAL A 134 12.02 5.85 -8.91
C VAL A 134 13.23 4.97 -9.20
N ARG A 135 14.42 5.46 -8.81
CA ARG A 135 15.65 4.68 -8.81
C ARG A 135 16.41 4.84 -7.49
N HIS A 136 17.20 3.83 -7.16
CA HIS A 136 18.19 3.90 -6.11
C HIS A 136 19.33 4.85 -6.56
N PRO A 137 19.97 5.62 -5.65
CA PRO A 137 21.08 6.51 -5.99
C PRO A 137 22.29 5.82 -6.63
N SER A 138 22.39 4.48 -6.55
CA SER A 138 23.38 3.70 -7.31
C SER A 138 23.07 3.60 -8.81
N GLY A 139 21.92 4.11 -9.26
CA GLY A 139 21.44 4.04 -10.63
C GLY A 139 20.48 2.88 -10.91
N LEU A 140 20.23 1.99 -9.94
CA LEU A 140 19.29 0.86 -10.10
C LEU A 140 17.85 1.37 -10.15
N ARG A 141 17.12 1.15 -11.25
CA ARG A 141 15.68 1.45 -11.33
C ARG A 141 14.89 0.55 -10.37
N LEU A 142 13.98 1.15 -9.60
CA LEU A 142 13.21 0.48 -8.56
C LEU A 142 11.72 0.30 -8.91
N GLY A 143 11.20 1.03 -9.89
CA GLY A 143 9.84 0.81 -10.42
C GLY A 143 9.01 2.10 -10.49
N PRO A 144 7.69 1.97 -10.72
CA PRO A 144 6.77 3.10 -10.72
C PRO A 144 6.60 3.66 -9.30
N ALA A 145 6.24 4.93 -9.24
CA ALA A 145 5.86 5.63 -8.02
C ALA A 145 4.79 6.68 -8.31
N PHE A 146 4.23 7.22 -7.22
CA PHE A 146 3.23 8.28 -7.23
C PHE A 146 3.61 9.35 -6.21
N HIS A 147 3.51 10.63 -6.58
CA HIS A 147 3.48 11.75 -5.64
C HIS A 147 2.04 12.14 -5.40
N VAL A 148 1.49 11.82 -4.22
CA VAL A 148 0.09 12.08 -3.87
C VAL A 148 -0.02 12.44 -2.39
N ARG A 149 -0.84 13.43 -2.02
CA ARG A 149 -1.05 13.82 -0.61
C ARG A 149 0.25 13.95 0.22
N ASP A 150 1.26 14.62 -0.35
CA ASP A 150 2.62 14.79 0.23
C ASP A 150 3.41 13.48 0.46
N MET A 151 2.88 12.35 0.01
CA MET A 151 3.51 11.05 0.05
C MET A 151 4.20 10.71 -1.27
N LEU A 152 5.40 10.15 -1.17
CA LEU A 152 5.98 9.37 -2.26
C LEU A 152 5.57 7.91 -2.08
N VAL A 153 4.57 7.44 -2.84
CA VAL A 153 4.16 6.03 -2.86
C VAL A 153 5.06 5.29 -3.85
N TRP A 154 5.83 4.31 -3.39
CA TRP A 154 6.77 3.57 -4.23
C TRP A 154 6.87 2.09 -3.84
N GLY A 155 7.72 1.34 -4.53
CA GLY A 155 8.00 -0.05 -4.20
C GLY A 155 6.81 -0.98 -4.42
N PHE A 156 6.55 -1.89 -3.47
CA PHE A 156 5.47 -2.87 -3.57
C PHE A 156 4.10 -2.21 -3.71
N THR A 157 3.80 -1.22 -2.87
CA THR A 157 2.52 -0.50 -2.87
C THR A 157 2.25 0.11 -4.24
N ALA A 158 3.22 0.85 -4.80
CA ALA A 158 3.07 1.47 -6.11
C ALA A 158 2.97 0.47 -7.27
N ALA A 159 3.72 -0.63 -7.21
CA ALA A 159 3.64 -1.69 -8.21
C ALA A 159 2.27 -2.40 -8.19
N LEU A 160 1.69 -2.58 -7.00
CA LEU A 160 0.35 -3.16 -6.85
C LEU A 160 -0.74 -2.16 -7.26
N LEU A 161 -0.65 -0.90 -6.85
CA LEU A 161 -1.54 0.17 -7.33
C LEU A 161 -1.56 0.25 -8.85
N THR A 162 -0.39 0.24 -9.50
CA THR A 162 -0.29 0.28 -10.96
C THR A 162 -1.06 -0.87 -11.60
N GLN A 163 -0.87 -2.11 -11.12
CA GLN A 163 -1.57 -3.28 -11.65
C GLN A 163 -3.08 -3.22 -11.42
N VAL A 164 -3.53 -2.71 -10.28
CA VAL A 164 -4.96 -2.59 -9.98
C VAL A 164 -5.62 -1.48 -10.81
N LEU A 165 -4.93 -0.35 -10.98
CA LEU A 165 -5.39 0.74 -11.85
C LEU A 165 -5.47 0.29 -13.32
N ASP A 166 -4.50 -0.50 -13.79
CA ASP A 166 -4.51 -1.13 -15.11
C ASP A 166 -5.70 -2.09 -15.26
N ALA A 167 -5.88 -3.00 -14.29
CA ALA A 167 -6.95 -3.98 -14.32
C ALA A 167 -8.35 -3.35 -14.24
N GLY A 168 -8.49 -2.24 -13.51
CA GLY A 168 -9.72 -1.46 -13.41
C GLY A 168 -9.99 -0.55 -14.62
N GLY A 169 -9.04 -0.43 -15.54
CA GLY A 169 -9.18 0.42 -16.73
C GLY A 169 -9.09 1.93 -16.45
N TRP A 170 -8.61 2.32 -15.26
CA TRP A 170 -8.43 3.72 -14.88
C TRP A 170 -7.08 4.29 -15.32
N ASN A 171 -6.10 3.41 -15.60
CA ASN A 171 -4.76 3.88 -15.89
C ASN A 171 -4.69 4.71 -17.18
N ALA A 172 -4.11 5.91 -17.08
CA ALA A 172 -3.83 6.78 -18.21
C ALA A 172 -2.36 6.64 -18.65
N PRO A 173 -2.01 6.90 -19.92
CA PRO A 173 -0.62 6.98 -20.34
C PRO A 173 0.13 8.07 -19.56
N TRP A 174 1.34 7.75 -19.10
CA TRP A 174 2.19 8.67 -18.34
C TRP A 174 3.66 8.51 -18.74
N ASP A 175 4.47 9.53 -18.45
CA ASP A 175 5.88 9.58 -18.87
C ASP A 175 6.78 8.73 -17.96
N THR A 176 7.04 7.50 -18.38
CA THR A 176 7.98 6.58 -17.70
C THR A 176 9.47 6.99 -17.81
N SER A 177 9.78 8.05 -18.58
CA SER A 177 11.13 8.62 -18.65
C SER A 177 11.40 9.65 -17.55
N ARG A 178 10.35 10.14 -16.88
CA ARG A 178 10.48 10.91 -15.64
C ARG A 178 10.97 9.99 -14.54
N VAL A 179 12.23 10.17 -14.13
CA VAL A 179 12.86 9.39 -13.08
C VAL A 179 13.36 10.31 -11.97
N GLU A 180 13.02 9.99 -10.73
CA GLU A 180 13.56 10.64 -9.54
C GLU A 180 14.40 9.65 -8.72
N ASP A 181 15.45 10.17 -8.07
CA ASP A 181 16.22 9.39 -7.10
C ASP A 181 15.41 9.28 -5.80
N LEU A 182 15.37 8.08 -5.19
CA LEU A 182 14.76 7.94 -3.87
C LEU A 182 15.46 8.89 -2.88
N PRO A 183 14.69 9.65 -2.08
CA PRO A 183 15.25 10.48 -1.03
C PRO A 183 16.13 9.64 -0.09
N ARG A 184 17.24 10.21 0.38
CA ARG A 184 18.19 9.48 1.24
C ARG A 184 17.55 9.03 2.53
N GLU A 185 16.63 9.85 3.05
CA GLU A 185 15.84 9.57 4.23
C GLU A 185 15.02 8.28 4.04
N VAL A 186 14.39 8.12 2.88
CA VAL A 186 13.60 6.92 2.53
C VAL A 186 14.49 5.68 2.39
N LEU A 187 15.71 5.83 1.89
CA LEU A 187 16.69 4.75 1.76
C LEU A 187 17.19 4.25 3.11
N ASP A 188 17.56 5.18 4.00
CA ASP A 188 18.05 4.86 5.35
C ASP A 188 16.98 4.16 6.20
N LEU A 189 15.70 4.42 5.91
CA LEU A 189 14.54 3.76 6.52
C LEU A 189 14.23 2.40 5.89
N SER A 190 14.51 2.23 4.59
CA SER A 190 14.37 0.95 3.89
C SER A 190 15.51 -0.04 4.18
N ALA A 191 16.71 0.44 4.52
CA ALA A 191 17.90 -0.38 4.75
C ALA A 191 17.96 -1.01 6.15
N ARG A 192 17.03 -0.67 7.05
CA ARG A 192 16.96 -1.19 8.43
C ARG A 192 16.06 -2.43 8.58
N SER A 193 15.45 -2.90 7.48
CA SER A 193 14.51 -4.02 7.43
C SER A 193 15.16 -5.40 7.27
#